data_AF-A0A7H0FVH0-F1
#
_entry.id   AF-A0A7H0FVH0-F1
#
_cell.length_a   1.000
_cell.length_b   1.000
_cell.length_c   1.000
_cell.angle_alpha   90.00
_cell.angle_beta   90.00
_cell.angle_gamma   90.00
#
_symmetry.space_group_name_H-M   'P 1'
#
loop_
_entity.id
_entity.type
_entity.pdbx_description
1 polymer ?
#
loop_
_entity_poly.entity_id
_entity_poly.type
_entity_poly.pdbx_seq_one_letter_code
_entity_poly.pdbx_strand_id
1 'polypeptide(L)'
;MNIFRIGLALLLSFSFQQAALAAESAALAPASVKVNDLTQDLQRSSQSIDSLDLIWWIPAEFWDVALANEQGMDEKTRRGFSDLFRTYTVVAAVKGQIGALGATSFESEADLRAKLQVLDAAGKAYRPIAADKLDRQLSLLIQVMRPMFKNLLGEMGDNLQFYAFPGKGGDGRRLADPLGNGTFKVGLGDETYSYRLPLGSLLVPRRDPGTGEVFPGSYRFNPYTGTELQAEAP
;
A
#
# COMPACT_ATOMS: atom_id res chain seq x y z
N MET A 1 29.99 36.80 -63.20
CA MET A 1 29.22 35.74 -63.88
C MET A 1 28.56 34.89 -62.79
N ASN A 2 27.21 34.95 -62.72
CA ASN A 2 26.23 34.17 -61.91
C ASN A 2 26.42 34.16 -60.38
N ILE A 3 25.61 34.83 -59.53
CA ILE A 3 24.13 34.87 -59.33
C ILE A 3 23.55 33.52 -58.84
N PHE A 4 22.70 33.61 -57.79
CA PHE A 4 21.87 32.58 -57.11
C PHE A 4 22.53 31.94 -55.85
N ARG A 5 21.96 31.93 -54.63
CA ARG A 5 20.57 32.13 -54.17
C ARG A 5 20.48 32.66 -52.73
N ILE A 6 19.50 33.54 -52.57
CA ILE A 6 18.77 33.92 -51.36
C ILE A 6 18.18 32.67 -50.67
N GLY A 7 18.24 32.63 -49.33
CA GLY A 7 17.57 31.61 -48.53
C GLY A 7 17.63 31.88 -47.02
N LEU A 8 17.18 33.06 -46.60
CA LEU A 8 16.83 33.36 -45.22
C LEU A 8 15.56 32.56 -44.87
N ALA A 9 15.68 31.56 -43.99
CA ALA A 9 14.55 30.96 -43.31
C ALA A 9 14.88 30.86 -41.82
N LEU A 10 14.12 31.61 -41.02
CA LEU A 10 14.11 31.58 -39.57
C LEU A 10 14.06 30.12 -39.06
N LEU A 11 15.03 29.75 -38.24
CA LEU A 11 14.88 28.66 -37.27
C LEU A 11 14.98 29.27 -35.87
N LEU A 12 13.99 30.10 -35.54
CA LEU A 12 13.64 30.39 -34.15
C LEU A 12 12.48 29.48 -33.78
N SER A 13 12.49 29.03 -32.52
CA SER A 13 11.43 28.30 -31.82
C SER A 13 11.15 26.87 -32.31
N PHE A 14 11.85 25.89 -31.74
CA PHE A 14 11.22 24.66 -31.22
C PHE A 14 12.20 23.98 -30.25
N SER A 15 12.33 24.53 -29.04
CA SER A 15 13.00 23.86 -27.92
C SER A 15 12.20 24.08 -26.64
N PHE A 16 10.88 23.90 -26.74
CA PHE A 16 10.03 23.58 -25.60
C PHE A 16 9.33 22.26 -25.93
N GLN A 17 10.11 21.19 -26.04
CA GLN A 17 9.57 19.84 -26.03
C GLN A 17 10.00 19.16 -24.73
N GLN A 18 8.99 19.05 -23.85
CA GLN A 18 8.82 17.97 -22.88
C GLN A 18 9.72 18.02 -21.63
N ALA A 19 9.48 19.02 -20.79
CA ALA A 19 9.57 18.85 -19.34
C ALA A 19 8.14 18.83 -18.74
N ALA A 20 7.29 17.95 -19.27
CA ALA A 20 6.01 17.61 -18.67
C ALA A 20 5.77 16.09 -18.81
N LEU A 21 6.82 15.31 -18.54
CA LEU A 21 6.57 14.04 -17.88
C LEU A 21 6.11 14.44 -16.48
N ALA A 22 4.80 14.33 -16.26
CA ALA A 22 4.17 14.54 -14.96
C ALA A 22 5.09 13.97 -13.88
N ALA A 23 5.69 14.86 -13.09
CA ALA A 23 6.59 14.45 -12.03
C ALA A 23 5.81 13.46 -11.16
N GLU A 24 6.25 12.21 -11.15
CA GLU A 24 5.77 11.22 -10.19
C GLU A 24 5.98 11.85 -8.81
N SER A 25 4.94 11.88 -7.98
CA SER A 25 5.04 12.56 -6.69
C SER A 25 6.21 11.96 -5.91
N ALA A 26 7.06 12.80 -5.33
CA ALA A 26 8.19 12.31 -4.55
C ALA A 26 7.68 11.52 -3.34
N ALA A 27 8.37 10.43 -3.01
CA ALA A 27 8.10 9.68 -1.79
C ALA A 27 8.55 10.50 -0.56
N LEU A 28 7.75 10.46 0.50
CA LEU A 28 8.07 11.09 1.77
C LEU A 28 9.12 10.27 2.53
N ALA A 29 9.95 10.94 3.32
CA ALA A 29 10.78 10.26 4.31
C ALA A 29 9.87 9.58 5.36
N PRO A 30 10.23 8.39 5.88
CA PRO A 30 9.36 7.66 6.82
C PRO A 30 8.93 8.46 8.05
N ALA A 31 9.82 9.28 8.61
CA ALA A 31 9.52 10.14 9.77
C ALA A 31 8.50 11.25 9.50
N SER A 32 8.28 11.60 8.21
CA SER A 32 7.33 12.63 7.77
C SER A 32 5.94 12.06 7.44
N VAL A 33 5.80 10.74 7.37
CA VAL A 33 4.52 10.07 7.07
C VAL A 33 3.71 9.93 8.35
N LYS A 34 2.41 10.26 8.28
CA LYS A 34 1.47 10.02 9.38
C LYS A 34 1.04 8.55 9.38
N VAL A 35 1.39 7.82 10.44
CA VAL A 35 1.02 6.38 10.63
C VAL A 35 -0.47 6.13 10.42
N ASN A 36 -1.34 7.02 10.91
CA ASN A 36 -2.79 6.83 10.81
C ASN A 36 -3.27 6.89 9.35
N ASP A 37 -2.76 7.83 8.55
CA ASP A 37 -3.11 7.97 7.14
C ASP A 37 -2.63 6.75 6.35
N LEU A 38 -1.41 6.27 6.65
CA LEU A 38 -0.89 5.04 6.07
C LEU A 38 -1.72 3.81 6.48
N THR A 39 -2.14 3.72 7.74
CA THR A 39 -2.98 2.61 8.23
C THR A 39 -4.31 2.57 7.49
N GLN A 40 -4.94 3.72 7.23
CA GLN A 40 -6.17 3.82 6.44
C GLN A 40 -5.95 3.35 4.99
N ASP A 41 -4.83 3.73 4.37
CA ASP A 41 -4.48 3.28 3.03
C ASP A 41 -4.31 1.75 2.94
N LEU A 42 -3.88 1.11 4.04
CA LEU A 42 -3.53 -0.30 4.14
C LEU A 42 -4.65 -1.23 4.62
N GLN A 43 -5.73 -0.70 5.18
CA GLN A 43 -6.86 -1.47 5.67
C GLN A 43 -8.04 -1.42 4.70
N ARG A 44 -8.67 -2.57 4.46
CA ARG A 44 -9.90 -2.70 3.68
C ARG A 44 -10.89 -3.54 4.46
N SER A 45 -12.13 -3.10 4.49
CA SER A 45 -13.25 -3.85 5.06
C SER A 45 -14.31 -4.09 4.00
N SER A 46 -15.16 -5.09 4.22
CA SER A 46 -16.38 -5.22 3.42
C SER A 46 -17.32 -4.05 3.75
N GLN A 47 -18.25 -3.74 2.83
CA GLN A 47 -19.35 -2.81 3.08
C GLN A 47 -20.63 -3.54 3.52
N SER A 48 -20.52 -4.82 3.89
CA SER A 48 -21.65 -5.64 4.28
C SER A 48 -22.17 -5.20 5.66
N ILE A 49 -23.49 -5.18 5.83
CA ILE A 49 -24.12 -4.94 7.14
C ILE A 49 -24.17 -6.20 8.00
N ASP A 50 -24.06 -7.38 7.37
CA ASP A 50 -24.21 -8.69 8.02
C ASP A 50 -22.86 -9.37 8.29
N SER A 51 -21.75 -8.81 7.78
CA SER A 51 -20.41 -9.38 7.94
C SER A 51 -19.40 -8.35 8.43
N LEU A 52 -18.47 -8.82 9.26
CA LEU A 52 -17.32 -8.08 9.72
C LEU A 52 -16.10 -8.63 9.01
N ASP A 53 -15.52 -7.85 8.10
CA ASP A 53 -14.35 -8.25 7.35
C ASP A 53 -13.29 -7.17 7.49
N LEU A 54 -12.06 -7.56 7.81
CA LEU A 54 -10.91 -6.66 7.77
C LEU A 54 -9.74 -7.40 7.12
N ILE A 55 -9.27 -6.83 6.01
CA ILE A 55 -8.00 -7.17 5.36
C ILE A 55 -7.04 -6.01 5.60
N TRP A 56 -5.91 -6.32 6.23
CA TRP A 56 -4.84 -5.36 6.44
C TRP A 56 -3.57 -5.86 5.76
N TRP A 57 -3.14 -5.15 4.73
CA TRP A 57 -1.84 -5.37 4.12
C TRP A 57 -0.77 -4.66 4.95
N ILE A 58 0.26 -5.38 5.37
CA ILE A 58 1.32 -4.85 6.24
C ILE A 58 2.65 -4.87 5.46
N PRO A 59 2.96 -3.84 4.66
CA PRO A 59 4.23 -3.76 3.94
C PRO A 59 5.37 -3.31 4.86
N ALA A 60 6.61 -3.49 4.41
CA ALA A 60 7.80 -2.99 5.11
C ALA A 60 7.74 -1.48 5.41
N GLU A 61 7.16 -0.72 4.48
CA GLU A 61 6.98 0.73 4.59
C GLU A 61 6.12 1.11 5.82
N PHE A 62 5.17 0.28 6.24
CA PHE A 62 4.42 0.51 7.48
C PHE A 62 5.35 0.51 8.70
N TRP A 63 6.27 -0.45 8.78
CA TRP A 63 7.23 -0.53 9.88
C TRP A 63 8.28 0.55 9.82
N ASP A 64 8.74 0.91 8.62
CA ASP A 64 9.66 2.02 8.44
C ASP A 64 9.07 3.32 9.01
N VAL A 65 7.78 3.56 8.81
CA VAL A 65 7.06 4.73 9.32
C VAL A 65 6.72 4.60 10.81
N ALA A 66 6.15 3.47 11.23
CA ALA A 66 5.72 3.24 12.61
C ALA A 66 6.89 3.30 13.60
N LEU A 67 8.09 2.89 13.17
CA LEU A 67 9.29 2.87 14.00
C LEU A 67 10.19 4.09 13.77
N ALA A 68 9.83 5.03 12.88
CA ALA A 68 10.71 6.14 12.50
C ALA A 68 11.08 7.07 13.67
N ASN A 69 10.17 7.22 14.63
CA ASN A 69 10.31 8.12 15.77
C ASN A 69 10.45 7.37 17.12
N GLU A 70 10.56 6.04 17.09
CA GLU A 70 10.65 5.22 18.30
C GLU A 70 12.02 5.35 18.95
N GLN A 71 12.05 5.93 20.15
CA GLN A 71 13.27 6.07 20.94
C GLN A 71 13.59 4.75 21.64
N GLY A 72 14.78 4.19 21.37
CA GLY A 72 15.25 2.95 22.02
C GLY A 72 15.43 1.77 21.08
N MET A 73 15.10 1.92 19.80
CA MET A 73 15.47 0.95 18.76
C MET A 73 16.61 1.50 17.91
N ASP A 74 17.70 0.74 17.78
CA ASP A 74 18.77 1.11 16.86
C ASP A 74 18.36 0.85 15.40
N GLU A 75 19.01 1.57 14.49
CA GLU A 75 18.71 1.55 13.07
C GLU A 75 18.92 0.16 12.41
N LYS A 76 19.85 -0.66 12.90
CA LYS A 76 20.07 -2.01 12.38
C LYS A 76 18.90 -2.91 12.77
N THR A 77 18.43 -2.81 14.00
CA THR A 77 17.26 -3.54 14.50
C THR A 77 16.01 -3.14 13.73
N ARG A 78 15.79 -1.83 13.51
CA ARG A 78 14.67 -1.30 12.72
C ARG A 78 14.66 -1.85 11.29
N ARG A 79 15.81 -1.83 10.60
CA ARG A 79 15.93 -2.40 9.25
C ARG A 79 15.66 -3.90 9.21
N GLY A 80 16.16 -4.64 10.20
CA GLY A 80 15.90 -6.08 10.31
C GLY A 80 14.41 -6.42 10.38
N PHE A 81 13.61 -5.58 11.06
CA PHE A 81 12.15 -5.71 11.05
C PHE A 81 11.58 -5.49 9.65
N SER A 82 11.87 -4.35 9.03
CA SER A 82 11.35 -4.00 7.70
C SER A 82 11.75 -5.04 6.63
N ASP A 83 12.97 -5.57 6.67
CA ASP A 83 13.49 -6.54 5.69
C ASP A 83 12.71 -7.86 5.67
N LEU A 84 12.17 -8.31 6.81
CA LEU A 84 11.27 -9.47 6.85
C LEU A 84 10.01 -9.23 6.01
N PHE A 85 9.42 -8.03 6.12
CA PHE A 85 8.25 -7.61 5.33
C PHE A 85 8.59 -7.14 3.91
N ARG A 86 9.88 -7.07 3.54
CA ARG A 86 10.34 -6.99 2.14
C ARG A 86 10.48 -8.37 1.52
N THR A 87 10.86 -9.36 2.32
CA THR A 87 11.00 -10.77 1.90
C THR A 87 9.64 -11.44 1.69
N TYR A 88 8.65 -11.03 2.48
CA TYR A 88 7.28 -11.55 2.43
C TYR A 88 6.27 -10.44 2.23
N THR A 89 5.23 -10.70 1.45
CA THR A 89 4.01 -9.87 1.49
C THR A 89 3.13 -10.42 2.61
N VAL A 90 2.90 -9.62 3.66
CA VAL A 90 2.11 -10.04 4.82
C VAL A 90 0.74 -9.39 4.79
N VAL A 91 -0.29 -10.21 4.98
CA VAL A 91 -1.69 -9.79 5.08
C VAL A 91 -2.25 -10.33 6.37
N ALA A 92 -2.85 -9.47 7.19
CA ALA A 92 -3.70 -9.87 8.28
C ALA A 92 -5.16 -9.88 7.80
N ALA A 93 -5.91 -10.92 8.17
CA ALA A 93 -7.31 -11.07 7.79
C ALA A 93 -8.14 -11.59 8.95
N VAL A 94 -9.35 -11.07 9.06
CA VAL A 94 -10.43 -11.56 9.93
C VAL A 94 -11.74 -11.44 9.17
N LYS A 95 -12.59 -12.46 9.29
CA LYS A 95 -13.95 -12.47 8.76
C LYS A 95 -14.87 -13.04 9.81
N GLY A 96 -16.02 -12.42 10.00
CA GLY A 96 -17.01 -12.83 10.97
C GLY A 96 -18.41 -12.40 10.55
N GLN A 97 -19.41 -12.91 11.27
CA GLN A 97 -20.80 -12.50 11.13
C GLN A 97 -21.15 -11.46 12.18
N ILE A 98 -21.96 -10.47 11.81
CA ILE A 98 -22.45 -9.44 12.72
C ILE A 98 -23.91 -9.72 13.02
N GLY A 99 -24.28 -9.68 14.30
CA GLY A 99 -25.66 -9.63 14.78
C GLY A 99 -25.96 -8.31 15.49
N ALA A 100 -27.17 -8.19 16.03
CA ALA A 100 -27.65 -6.95 16.66
C ALA A 100 -26.79 -6.45 17.86
N LEU A 101 -25.96 -7.32 18.44
CA LEU A 101 -25.13 -7.02 19.62
C LEU A 101 -23.62 -7.06 19.33
N GLY A 102 -23.20 -7.12 18.06
CA GLY A 102 -21.79 -7.23 17.66
C GLY A 102 -21.48 -8.51 16.91
N ALA A 103 -20.21 -8.89 16.85
CA ALA A 103 -19.78 -10.11 16.16
C ALA A 103 -20.38 -11.35 16.84
N THR A 104 -20.96 -12.26 16.05
CA THR A 104 -21.58 -13.50 16.54
C THR A 104 -20.69 -14.72 16.31
N SER A 105 -19.82 -14.65 15.31
CA SER A 105 -18.85 -15.70 14.99
C SER A 105 -17.70 -15.15 14.16
N PHE A 106 -16.57 -15.84 14.19
CA PHE A 106 -15.42 -15.60 13.32
C PHE A 106 -15.08 -16.87 12.55
N GLU A 107 -14.66 -16.72 11.29
CA GLU A 107 -14.13 -17.83 10.52
C GLU A 107 -12.81 -18.34 11.10
N SER A 108 -12.59 -19.66 11.01
CA SER A 108 -11.35 -20.26 11.50
C SER A 108 -10.15 -19.88 10.63
N GLU A 109 -8.94 -19.97 11.19
CA GLU A 109 -7.70 -19.76 10.43
C GLU A 109 -7.61 -20.68 9.21
N ALA A 110 -8.06 -21.93 9.33
CA ALA A 110 -8.04 -22.90 8.24
C ALA A 110 -9.00 -22.50 7.11
N ASP A 111 -10.20 -22.02 7.44
CA ASP A 111 -11.20 -21.58 6.46
C ASP A 111 -10.73 -20.33 5.73
N LEU A 112 -10.24 -19.33 6.49
CA LEU A 112 -9.66 -18.11 5.94
C LEU A 112 -8.48 -18.44 5.01
N ARG A 113 -7.55 -19.29 5.44
CA ARG A 113 -6.39 -19.73 4.64
C ARG A 113 -6.80 -20.36 3.33
N ALA A 114 -7.81 -21.22 3.34
CA ALA A 114 -8.30 -21.92 2.15
C ALA A 114 -8.94 -20.96 1.12
N LYS A 115 -9.46 -19.82 1.59
CA LYS A 115 -10.12 -18.80 0.78
C LYS A 115 -9.21 -17.64 0.37
N LEU A 116 -8.16 -17.38 1.13
CA LEU A 116 -7.28 -16.22 0.94
C LEU A 116 -6.34 -16.42 -0.25
N GLN A 117 -6.17 -15.34 -1.02
CA GLN A 117 -5.21 -15.24 -2.11
C GLN A 117 -4.77 -13.80 -2.32
N VAL A 118 -3.57 -13.62 -2.84
CA VAL A 118 -3.06 -12.33 -3.33
C VAL A 118 -2.96 -12.41 -4.85
N LEU A 119 -3.35 -11.35 -5.55
CA LEU A 119 -3.20 -11.26 -7.00
C LEU A 119 -2.11 -10.26 -7.38
N ASP A 120 -1.20 -10.65 -8.27
CA ASP A 120 -0.24 -9.73 -8.86
C ASP A 120 -0.86 -8.85 -9.96
N ALA A 121 -0.06 -7.92 -10.48
CA ALA A 121 -0.50 -7.00 -11.54
C ALA A 121 -0.93 -7.71 -12.84
N ALA A 122 -0.47 -8.95 -13.08
CA ALA A 122 -0.88 -9.77 -14.21
C ALA A 122 -2.13 -10.62 -13.91
N GLY A 123 -2.69 -10.50 -12.70
CA GLY A 123 -3.86 -11.26 -12.25
C GLY A 123 -3.54 -12.67 -11.78
N LYS A 124 -2.26 -13.05 -11.68
CA LYS A 124 -1.88 -14.38 -11.16
C LYS A 124 -2.09 -14.42 -9.66
N ALA A 125 -2.76 -15.48 -9.20
CA ALA A 125 -3.05 -15.71 -7.79
C ALA A 125 -1.90 -16.43 -7.07
N TYR A 126 -1.63 -16.01 -5.84
CA TYR A 126 -0.67 -16.58 -4.90
C TYR A 126 -1.42 -16.97 -3.64
N ARG A 127 -1.15 -18.17 -3.13
CA ARG A 127 -1.73 -18.68 -1.88
C ARG A 127 -0.81 -18.40 -0.69
N PRO A 128 -1.34 -18.33 0.54
CA PRO A 128 -0.52 -18.21 1.74
C PRO A 128 0.52 -19.32 1.82
N ILE A 129 1.73 -18.97 2.24
CA ILE A 129 2.76 -19.93 2.60
C ILE A 129 2.27 -20.73 3.81
N ALA A 130 2.45 -22.05 3.77
CA ALA A 130 2.08 -22.93 4.87
C ALA A 130 2.85 -22.57 6.15
N ALA A 131 2.18 -22.65 7.30
CA ALA A 131 2.73 -22.18 8.57
C ALA A 131 4.05 -22.87 8.96
N ASP A 132 4.19 -24.15 8.63
CA ASP A 132 5.40 -24.97 8.85
C ASP A 132 6.57 -24.62 7.91
N LYS A 133 6.29 -23.87 6.84
CA LYS A 133 7.28 -23.37 5.86
C LYS A 133 7.62 -21.89 6.03
N LEU A 134 7.00 -21.22 7.00
CA LEU A 134 7.32 -19.83 7.30
C LEU A 134 8.70 -19.72 7.93
N ASP A 135 9.38 -18.63 7.62
CA ASP A 135 10.59 -18.26 8.32
C ASP A 135 10.34 -18.16 9.83
N ARG A 136 11.30 -18.65 10.62
CA ARG A 136 11.18 -18.71 12.08
C ARG A 136 11.09 -17.32 12.70
N GLN A 137 11.85 -16.37 12.18
CA GLN A 137 11.89 -14.99 12.69
C GLN A 137 10.55 -14.29 12.42
N LEU A 138 9.98 -14.44 11.21
CA LEU A 138 8.65 -13.91 10.91
C LEU A 138 7.58 -14.55 11.79
N SER A 139 7.64 -15.86 12.01
CA SER A 139 6.68 -16.60 12.84
C SER A 139 6.72 -16.12 14.30
N LEU A 140 7.91 -15.94 14.87
CA LEU A 140 8.09 -15.41 16.23
C LEU A 140 7.56 -13.97 16.34
N LEU A 141 7.82 -13.14 15.34
CA LEU A 141 7.34 -11.77 15.32
C LEU A 141 5.80 -11.71 15.31
N ILE A 142 5.15 -12.49 14.45
CA ILE A 142 3.68 -12.59 14.42
C ILE A 142 3.13 -13.02 15.78
N GLN A 143 3.76 -13.99 16.45
CA GLN A 143 3.33 -14.45 17.77
C GLN A 143 3.41 -13.35 18.84
N VAL A 144 4.45 -12.51 18.79
CA VAL A 144 4.60 -11.35 19.70
C VAL A 144 3.56 -10.27 19.41
N MET A 145 3.19 -10.08 18.15
CA MET A 145 2.23 -9.05 17.74
C MET A 145 0.77 -9.39 18.06
N ARG A 146 0.39 -10.67 18.07
CA ARG A 146 -1.00 -11.10 18.30
C ARG A 146 -1.61 -10.54 19.61
N PRO A 147 -0.95 -10.63 20.78
CA PRO A 147 -1.47 -10.02 22.01
C PRO A 147 -1.68 -8.51 21.91
N MET A 148 -0.82 -7.80 21.19
CA MET A 148 -0.95 -6.36 21.00
C MET A 148 -2.24 -6.03 20.25
N PHE A 149 -2.54 -6.78 19.17
CA PHE A 149 -3.78 -6.57 18.43
C PHE A 149 -5.03 -6.99 19.20
N LYS A 150 -4.96 -8.07 19.98
CA LYS A 150 -6.04 -8.41 20.92
C LYS A 150 -6.35 -7.26 21.88
N ASN A 151 -5.30 -6.63 22.44
CA ASN A 151 -5.49 -5.50 23.36
C ASN A 151 -6.05 -4.26 22.66
N LEU A 152 -5.68 -4.02 21.39
CA LEU A 152 -6.11 -2.84 20.63
C LEU A 152 -7.49 -2.99 19.99
N LEU A 153 -7.83 -4.18 19.52
CA LEU A 153 -9.02 -4.47 18.69
C LEU A 153 -10.01 -5.40 19.39
N GLY A 154 -9.77 -5.76 20.64
CA GLY A 154 -10.61 -6.66 21.43
C GLY A 154 -10.76 -8.02 20.77
N GLU A 155 -12.01 -8.49 20.67
CA GLU A 155 -12.35 -9.80 20.11
C GLU A 155 -11.95 -9.94 18.62
N MET A 156 -12.04 -8.86 17.84
CA MET A 156 -11.58 -8.86 16.45
C MET A 156 -10.06 -9.07 16.37
N GLY A 157 -9.31 -8.49 17.32
CA GLY A 157 -7.86 -8.66 17.42
C GLY A 157 -7.44 -10.07 17.83
N ASP A 158 -8.24 -10.73 18.67
CA ASP A 158 -8.03 -12.14 19.06
C ASP A 158 -8.21 -13.09 17.87
N ASN A 159 -9.13 -12.74 16.96
CA ASN A 159 -9.46 -13.51 15.77
C ASN A 159 -8.69 -13.08 14.51
N LEU A 160 -7.84 -12.04 14.61
CA LEU A 160 -7.02 -11.57 13.51
C LEU A 160 -5.91 -12.59 13.19
N GLN A 161 -5.93 -13.11 11.96
CA GLN A 161 -4.97 -14.10 11.49
C GLN A 161 -3.96 -13.48 10.53
N PHE A 162 -2.71 -13.93 10.58
CA PHE A 162 -1.62 -13.39 9.76
C PHE A 162 -1.17 -14.43 8.73
N TYR A 163 -1.05 -13.98 7.49
CA TYR A 163 -0.69 -14.80 6.34
C TYR A 163 0.48 -14.17 5.61
N ALA A 164 1.50 -14.96 5.30
CA ALA A 164 2.61 -14.53 4.47
C ALA A 164 2.49 -15.13 3.07
N PHE A 165 2.85 -14.32 2.08
CA PHE A 165 2.95 -14.67 0.68
C PHE A 165 4.39 -14.40 0.22
N PRO A 166 4.84 -14.97 -0.91
CA PRO A 166 6.12 -14.58 -1.50
C PRO A 166 6.19 -13.06 -1.68
N GLY A 167 7.27 -12.42 -1.22
CA GLY A 167 7.44 -10.96 -1.39
C GLY A 167 7.66 -10.55 -2.85
N LYS A 168 8.00 -11.50 -3.72
CA LYS A 168 8.23 -11.29 -5.16
C LYS A 168 7.35 -12.22 -6.00
N GLY A 169 6.88 -11.68 -7.13
CA GLY A 169 6.19 -12.44 -8.16
C GLY A 169 7.15 -13.29 -9.00
N GLY A 170 6.59 -14.03 -9.96
CA GLY A 170 7.37 -14.86 -10.90
C GLY A 170 8.31 -14.06 -11.81
N ASP A 171 8.08 -12.76 -11.98
CA ASP A 171 8.93 -11.83 -12.74
C ASP A 171 10.08 -11.22 -11.89
N GLY A 172 10.19 -11.62 -10.62
CA GLY A 172 11.21 -11.13 -9.70
C GLY A 172 10.93 -9.73 -9.12
N ARG A 173 9.84 -9.08 -9.52
CA ARG A 173 9.40 -7.80 -8.93
C ARG A 173 8.64 -8.05 -7.63
N ARG A 174 8.52 -7.01 -6.79
CA ARG A 174 7.69 -7.08 -5.58
C ARG A 174 6.27 -7.47 -5.96
N LEU A 175 5.71 -8.44 -5.23
CA LEU A 175 4.33 -8.87 -5.43
C LEU A 175 3.34 -7.73 -5.12
N ALA A 176 3.68 -6.93 -4.10
CA ALA A 176 2.96 -5.75 -3.68
C ALA A 176 3.98 -4.65 -3.36
N ASP A 177 3.98 -3.57 -4.15
CA ASP A 177 4.86 -2.42 -3.95
C ASP A 177 4.03 -1.18 -3.59
N PRO A 178 4.11 -0.65 -2.36
CA PRO A 178 3.33 0.52 -1.95
C PRO A 178 3.58 1.77 -2.78
N LEU A 179 4.76 1.89 -3.39
CA LEU A 179 5.12 3.00 -4.27
C LEU A 179 5.03 2.63 -5.76
N GLY A 180 4.64 1.40 -6.07
CA GLY A 180 4.47 0.93 -7.44
C GLY A 180 3.25 1.55 -8.11
N ASN A 181 3.09 1.28 -9.41
CA ASN A 181 1.94 1.72 -10.19
C ASN A 181 0.87 0.62 -10.27
N GLY A 182 -0.41 1.03 -10.34
CA GLY A 182 -1.53 0.13 -10.63
C GLY A 182 -2.36 -0.21 -9.38
N THR A 183 -2.67 -1.50 -9.21
CA THR A 183 -3.53 -1.97 -8.13
C THR A 183 -2.98 -3.25 -7.53
N PHE A 184 -2.88 -3.30 -6.21
CA PHE A 184 -2.66 -4.54 -5.47
C PHE A 184 -4.01 -5.10 -5.01
N LYS A 185 -4.19 -6.42 -5.08
CA LYS A 185 -5.48 -7.06 -4.75
C LYS A 185 -5.31 -8.25 -3.81
N VAL A 186 -6.20 -8.34 -2.84
CA VAL A 186 -6.35 -9.48 -1.94
C VAL A 186 -7.75 -10.06 -2.14
N GLY A 187 -7.84 -11.35 -2.43
CA GLY A 187 -9.10 -12.07 -2.52
C GLY A 187 -9.35 -12.88 -1.25
N LEU A 188 -10.58 -12.89 -0.75
CA LEU A 188 -11.04 -13.75 0.35
C LEU A 188 -12.40 -14.36 -0.04
N GLY A 189 -12.35 -15.60 -0.55
CA GLY A 189 -13.54 -16.24 -1.10
C GLY A 189 -13.99 -15.52 -2.36
N ASP A 190 -15.25 -15.05 -2.37
CA ASP A 190 -15.84 -14.32 -3.49
C ASP A 190 -15.58 -12.80 -3.43
N GLU A 191 -14.99 -12.30 -2.34
CA GLU A 191 -14.69 -10.88 -2.17
C GLU A 191 -13.28 -10.55 -2.65
N THR A 192 -13.11 -9.35 -3.22
CA THR A 192 -11.81 -8.81 -3.64
C THR A 192 -11.61 -7.41 -3.10
N TYR A 193 -10.55 -7.25 -2.31
CA TYR A 193 -10.13 -5.98 -1.73
C TYR A 193 -9.00 -5.38 -2.55
N SER A 194 -9.22 -4.16 -3.04
CA SER A 194 -8.29 -3.48 -3.94
C SER A 194 -7.60 -2.31 -3.25
N TYR A 195 -6.29 -2.21 -3.47
CA TYR A 195 -5.41 -1.15 -3.02
C TYR A 195 -4.91 -0.40 -4.26
N ARG A 196 -5.29 0.88 -4.38
CA ARG A 196 -4.76 1.74 -5.43
C ARG A 196 -3.31 2.09 -5.11
N LEU A 197 -2.44 1.92 -6.08
CA LEU A 197 -1.01 2.22 -5.97
C LEU A 197 -0.63 3.36 -6.94
N PRO A 198 0.35 4.21 -6.56
CA PRO A 198 1.04 4.22 -5.26
C PRO A 198 0.11 4.66 -4.11
N LEU A 199 0.42 4.25 -2.88
CA LEU A 199 -0.30 4.66 -1.68
C LEU A 199 -0.12 6.17 -1.48
N GLY A 200 -1.23 6.89 -1.41
CA GLY A 200 -1.22 8.35 -1.40
C GLY A 200 -0.56 8.93 -0.16
N SER A 201 -0.67 8.23 0.98
CA SER A 201 -0.06 8.60 2.26
C SER A 201 1.48 8.55 2.26
N LEU A 202 2.09 7.81 1.33
CA LEU A 202 3.56 7.71 1.20
C LEU A 202 4.16 8.80 0.30
N LEU A 203 3.33 9.65 -0.27
CA LEU A 203 3.72 10.62 -1.29
C LEU A 203 3.52 12.04 -0.78
N VAL A 204 4.35 12.96 -1.26
CA VAL A 204 4.15 14.40 -1.04
C VAL A 204 2.72 14.77 -1.49
N PRO A 205 1.90 15.37 -0.61
CA PRO A 205 0.56 15.80 -0.93
C PRO A 205 0.53 16.78 -2.11
N ARG A 206 -0.62 16.86 -2.77
CA ARG A 206 -0.79 17.75 -3.92
C ARG A 206 -1.91 18.74 -3.68
N ARG A 207 -1.73 19.95 -4.17
CA ARG A 207 -2.63 21.08 -3.96
C ARG A 207 -3.28 21.52 -5.27
N ASP A 208 -4.58 21.81 -5.22
CA ASP A 208 -5.26 22.51 -6.31
C ASP A 208 -4.86 24.00 -6.26
N PRO A 209 -4.27 24.57 -7.32
CA PRO A 209 -3.84 25.96 -7.32
C PRO A 209 -5.01 26.97 -7.35
N GLY A 210 -6.19 26.56 -7.80
CA GLY A 210 -7.39 27.41 -7.85
C GLY A 210 -8.15 27.45 -6.53
N THR A 211 -8.32 26.30 -5.87
CA THR A 211 -9.09 26.21 -4.61
C THR A 211 -8.21 26.20 -3.35
N GLY A 212 -6.94 25.83 -3.49
CA GLY A 212 -6.03 25.60 -2.36
C GLY A 212 -6.26 24.28 -1.63
N GLU A 213 -7.20 23.44 -2.06
CA GLU A 213 -7.46 22.14 -1.44
C GLU A 213 -6.27 21.18 -1.58
N VAL A 214 -6.07 20.33 -0.57
CA VAL A 214 -4.97 19.35 -0.53
C VAL A 214 -5.52 17.94 -0.72
N PHE A 215 -4.87 17.16 -1.57
CA PHE A 215 -5.22 15.80 -1.94
C PHE A 215 -4.04 14.86 -1.70
N PRO A 216 -4.30 13.54 -1.55
CA PRO A 216 -3.25 12.54 -1.46
C PRO A 216 -2.31 12.61 -2.67
N GLY A 217 -1.01 12.35 -2.46
CA GLY A 217 0.01 12.55 -3.50
C GLY A 217 -0.16 11.67 -4.76
N SER A 218 -1.01 10.65 -4.70
CA SER A 218 -1.37 9.78 -5.83
C SER A 218 -2.42 10.39 -6.78
N TYR A 219 -3.01 11.54 -6.44
CA TYR A 219 -3.97 12.25 -7.29
C TYR A 219 -3.27 13.15 -8.29
N ARG A 220 -3.66 13.08 -9.57
CA ARG A 220 -3.11 13.97 -10.62
C ARG A 220 -3.98 15.21 -10.85
N PHE A 221 -5.29 15.05 -10.71
CA PHE A 221 -6.27 16.11 -10.93
C PHE A 221 -7.20 16.21 -9.72
N ASN A 222 -7.71 17.41 -9.44
CA ASN A 222 -8.78 17.60 -8.48
C ASN A 222 -10.04 16.87 -9.01
N PRO A 223 -10.63 15.93 -8.25
CA PRO A 223 -11.81 15.18 -8.69
C PRO A 223 -13.07 16.05 -8.88
N TYR A 224 -13.09 17.27 -8.34
CA TYR A 224 -14.22 18.19 -8.41
C TYR A 224 -14.07 19.24 -9.49
N THR A 225 -12.86 19.83 -9.64
CA THR A 225 -12.62 20.92 -10.59
C THR A 225 -11.99 20.45 -11.91
N GLY A 226 -11.39 19.25 -11.93
CA GLY A 226 -10.60 18.75 -13.06
C GLY A 226 -9.23 19.45 -13.22
N THR A 227 -8.89 20.38 -12.34
CA THR A 227 -7.61 21.12 -12.38
C THR A 227 -6.45 20.18 -12.05
N GLU A 228 -5.34 20.32 -12.79
CA GLU A 228 -4.12 19.58 -12.48
C GLU A 228 -3.53 20.02 -11.14
N LEU A 229 -3.24 19.05 -10.26
CA LEU A 229 -2.74 19.33 -8.92
C LEU A 229 -1.21 19.49 -8.93
N GLN A 230 -0.73 20.44 -8.13
CA GLN A 230 0.70 20.73 -7.98
C GLN A 230 1.23 20.04 -6.73
N ALA A 231 2.41 19.40 -6.81
CA ALA A 231 3.07 18.86 -5.64
C ALA A 231 3.41 20.01 -4.67
N GLU A 232 3.12 19.79 -3.39
CA GLU A 232 3.51 20.74 -2.35
C GLU A 232 5.05 20.70 -2.20
N ALA A 233 5.68 21.84 -1.93
CA ALA A 233 7.10 21.82 -1.59
C ALA A 233 7.27 21.10 -0.24
N PRO A 234 8.27 20.20 -0.10
CA PRO A 234 8.51 19.48 1.16
C PRO A 234 8.94 20.40 2.30
#